data_AF-A0A142YN87-F1
#
_entry.id   AF-A0A142YN87-F1
#
_cell.length_a   1.000
_cell.length_b   1.000
_cell.length_c   1.000
_cell.angle_alpha   90.00
_cell.angle_beta   90.00
_cell.angle_gamma   90.00
#
_symmetry.space_group_name_H-M   'P 1'
#
loop_
_entity.id
_entity.type
_entity.pdbx_description
1 polymer ?
#
loop_
_entity_poly.entity_id
_entity_poly.type
_entity_poly.pdbx_seq_one_letter_code
_entity_poly.pdbx_strand_id
1 'polypeptide(L)'
;MTSPTSAESIPISPRPVARLSRRRRWLFRLVTLLAIAIAQEALFRVLFPAPEVVGFNRINYQQMAQSHPQIGRAMERGLVYDRLLVESRPDGFSEVHNLNIYGFRGPDFRIDPEPGRRRILVIGDSLVEGEGVDDSGTITAEWSRILAREGTPAEVINLGAIAASLPHLWILTRDAVPLLKPTDVVVSLYSNDLPAPSDPKLLDSPAPKFPRVEDAPLRPRIVDLIDRAIFEKPIHRRWPHLPIRFFAPVPDGTNPWSYGQPRPTALREELYEDMKAGRLNPWLYAQSQDAPRQLSRDYATEGSPVLFLDRMAQVCRSVGARMIVAYTPFCGVVHPRYAGALVELGMDRETAEALAVDPKYRGQNRVMAAACAELGLPLADATAALEAAEAVGPQYWAYDTHPNAQGYAVIARRIHEVWKQAVAGSPPRAEAPPSP
;
A
#
# COMPACT_ATOMS: atom_id res chain seq x y z
N MET A 1 -67.87 -67.99 19.86
CA MET A 1 -66.80 -68.92 19.44
C MET A 1 -66.92 -69.13 17.94
N THR A 2 -66.11 -68.41 17.16
CA THR A 2 -65.76 -68.72 15.76
C THR A 2 -64.47 -67.96 15.49
N SER A 3 -63.37 -68.70 15.40
CA SER A 3 -62.02 -68.17 15.18
C SER A 3 -61.92 -67.43 13.84
N PRO A 4 -61.28 -66.25 13.75
CA PRO A 4 -60.97 -65.63 12.48
C PRO A 4 -59.75 -66.30 11.85
N THR A 5 -59.90 -66.67 10.58
CA THR A 5 -58.86 -67.18 9.69
C THR A 5 -57.74 -66.17 9.52
N SER A 6 -56.51 -66.60 9.77
CA SER A 6 -55.27 -65.85 9.57
C SER A 6 -55.14 -65.43 8.10
N ALA A 7 -55.09 -64.13 7.85
CA ALA A 7 -54.70 -63.59 6.55
C ALA A 7 -53.19 -63.75 6.37
N GLU A 8 -52.81 -64.61 5.43
CA GLU A 8 -51.44 -64.87 5.02
C GLU A 8 -50.83 -63.61 4.40
N SER A 9 -49.71 -63.12 4.96
CA SER A 9 -48.99 -61.96 4.46
C SER A 9 -48.22 -62.34 3.20
N ILE A 10 -48.55 -61.71 2.07
CA ILE A 10 -47.82 -61.87 0.80
C ILE A 10 -46.42 -61.24 0.98
N PRO A 11 -45.32 -61.99 0.77
CA PRO A 11 -43.97 -61.43 0.85
C PRO A 11 -43.74 -60.49 -0.33
N ILE A 12 -43.47 -59.21 -0.03
CA ILE A 12 -43.02 -58.23 -1.03
C ILE A 12 -41.57 -58.58 -1.38
N SER A 13 -41.36 -59.26 -2.51
CA SER A 13 -40.03 -59.52 -3.05
C SER A 13 -39.28 -58.19 -3.25
N PRO A 14 -38.05 -58.02 -2.73
CA PRO A 14 -37.30 -56.79 -2.93
C PRO A 14 -37.05 -56.57 -4.42
N ARG A 15 -37.45 -55.42 -4.94
CA ARG A 15 -37.19 -55.03 -6.34
C ARG A 15 -35.68 -55.14 -6.59
N PRO A 16 -35.23 -55.85 -7.65
CA PRO A 16 -33.81 -55.97 -7.93
C PRO A 16 -33.22 -54.58 -8.19
N VAL A 17 -32.29 -54.16 -7.34
CA VAL A 17 -31.54 -52.91 -7.54
C VAL A 17 -30.78 -53.07 -8.85
N ALA A 18 -31.16 -52.31 -9.87
CA ALA A 18 -30.56 -52.38 -11.19
C ALA A 18 -29.04 -52.15 -11.09
N ARG A 19 -28.25 -53.20 -11.30
CA ARG A 19 -26.78 -53.11 -11.24
C ARG A 19 -26.29 -52.19 -12.36
N LEU A 20 -25.59 -51.11 -11.98
CA LEU A 20 -24.96 -50.19 -12.93
C LEU A 20 -24.04 -50.96 -13.90
N SER A 21 -24.24 -50.73 -15.21
CA SER A 21 -23.43 -51.36 -16.25
C SER A 21 -21.95 -51.04 -16.04
N ARG A 22 -21.06 -51.94 -16.47
CA ARG A 22 -19.59 -51.77 -16.34
C ARG A 22 -19.12 -50.45 -16.97
N ARG A 23 -19.73 -50.04 -18.09
CA ARG A 23 -19.49 -48.74 -18.74
C ARG A 23 -19.88 -47.56 -17.85
N ARG A 24 -21.07 -47.58 -17.22
CA ARG A 24 -21.51 -46.52 -16.30
C ARG A 24 -20.62 -46.42 -15.07
N ARG A 25 -20.13 -47.54 -14.53
CA ARG A 25 -19.17 -47.55 -13.42
C ARG A 25 -17.81 -46.94 -13.81
N TRP A 26 -17.30 -47.25 -15.01
CA TRP A 26 -16.07 -46.64 -15.52
C TRP A 26 -16.23 -45.15 -15.80
N LEU A 27 -17.35 -44.76 -16.42
CA LEU A 27 -17.66 -43.35 -16.67
C LEU A 27 -17.75 -42.57 -15.35
N PHE A 28 -18.46 -43.10 -14.35
CA PHE A 28 -18.54 -42.49 -13.03
C PHE A 28 -17.15 -42.30 -12.41
N ARG A 29 -16.29 -43.34 -12.43
CA ARG A 29 -14.91 -43.23 -11.93
C ARG A 29 -14.10 -42.17 -12.66
N LEU A 30 -14.20 -42.10 -13.99
CA LEU A 30 -13.47 -41.12 -14.80
C LEU A 30 -13.95 -39.69 -14.48
N VAL A 31 -15.25 -39.47 -14.40
CA VAL A 31 -15.84 -38.17 -14.04
C VAL A 31 -15.42 -37.76 -12.63
N THR A 32 -15.45 -38.67 -11.66
CA THR A 32 -15.00 -38.40 -10.29
C THR A 32 -13.52 -38.04 -10.24
N LEU A 33 -12.65 -38.78 -10.93
CA LEU A 33 -11.22 -38.48 -11.00
C LEU A 33 -10.95 -37.12 -11.65
N LEU A 34 -11.65 -36.80 -12.74
CA LEU A 34 -11.54 -35.51 -13.41
C LEU A 34 -12.00 -34.38 -12.50
N ALA A 35 -13.13 -34.54 -11.80
CA ALA A 35 -13.62 -33.56 -10.84
C ALA A 35 -12.62 -33.30 -9.71
N ILE A 36 -11.99 -34.37 -9.16
CA ILE A 36 -10.94 -34.25 -8.15
C ILE A 36 -9.73 -33.49 -8.70
N ALA A 37 -9.26 -33.84 -9.91
CA ALA A 37 -8.12 -33.18 -10.52
C ALA A 37 -8.38 -31.68 -10.80
N ILE A 38 -9.57 -31.33 -11.28
CA ILE A 38 -9.98 -29.94 -11.50
C ILE A 38 -10.07 -29.19 -10.15
N ALA A 39 -10.68 -29.79 -9.14
CA ALA A 39 -10.80 -29.20 -7.82
C ALA A 39 -9.42 -28.99 -7.16
N GLN A 40 -8.53 -29.98 -7.27
CA GLN A 40 -7.15 -29.89 -6.78
C GLN A 40 -6.38 -28.77 -7.50
N GLU A 41 -6.47 -28.70 -8.83
CA GLU A 41 -5.80 -27.66 -9.62
C GLU A 41 -6.32 -26.26 -9.27
N ALA A 42 -7.64 -26.10 -9.16
CA ALA A 42 -8.25 -24.84 -8.73
C ALA A 42 -7.77 -24.45 -7.33
N LEU A 43 -7.74 -25.39 -6.38
CA LEU A 43 -7.23 -25.16 -5.04
C LEU A 43 -5.75 -24.73 -5.07
N PHE A 44 -4.92 -25.38 -5.88
CA PHE A 44 -3.49 -25.07 -5.97
C PHE A 44 -3.25 -23.70 -6.59
N ARG A 45 -4.01 -23.31 -7.61
CA ARG A 45 -3.93 -21.97 -8.21
C ARG A 45 -4.34 -20.88 -7.24
N VAL A 46 -5.33 -21.14 -6.39
CA VAL A 46 -5.76 -20.20 -5.34
C VAL A 46 -4.71 -20.12 -4.23
N LEU A 47 -4.18 -21.24 -3.75
CA LEU A 47 -3.22 -21.26 -2.63
C LEU A 47 -1.81 -20.81 -3.03
N PHE A 48 -1.42 -21.06 -4.29
CA PHE A 48 -0.10 -20.77 -4.85
C PHE A 48 -0.24 -19.95 -6.14
N PRO A 49 -0.64 -18.68 -6.02
CA PRO A 49 -0.77 -17.82 -7.19
C PRO A 49 0.61 -17.46 -7.76
N ALA A 50 0.65 -17.16 -9.04
CA ALA A 50 1.83 -16.62 -9.71
C ALA A 50 1.61 -15.14 -10.04
N PRO A 51 2.58 -14.26 -9.78
CA PRO A 51 2.49 -12.87 -10.24
C PRO A 51 2.51 -12.85 -11.76
N GLU A 52 1.78 -11.92 -12.38
CA GLU A 52 1.77 -11.80 -13.86
C GLU A 52 3.11 -11.31 -14.43
N VAL A 53 3.94 -10.67 -13.60
CA VAL A 53 5.28 -10.19 -13.97
C VAL A 53 6.28 -10.47 -12.86
N VAL A 54 7.54 -10.64 -13.25
CA VAL A 54 8.67 -10.81 -12.31
C VAL A 54 9.35 -9.48 -12.04
N GLY A 55 9.73 -9.24 -10.78
CA GLY A 55 10.58 -8.11 -10.36
C GLY A 55 9.82 -6.86 -9.90
N PHE A 56 8.52 -6.72 -10.23
CA PHE A 56 7.69 -5.65 -9.69
C PHE A 56 7.18 -6.05 -8.30
N ASN A 57 7.77 -5.54 -7.23
CA ASN A 57 7.35 -5.80 -5.86
C ASN A 57 7.72 -4.62 -4.95
N ARG A 58 6.85 -4.30 -3.98
CA ARG A 58 7.03 -3.21 -3.00
C ARG A 58 8.42 -3.19 -2.36
N ILE A 59 9.04 -4.36 -2.12
CA ILE A 59 10.34 -4.46 -1.43
C ILE A 59 11.45 -3.61 -2.08
N ASN A 60 11.34 -3.32 -3.37
CA ASN A 60 12.31 -2.53 -4.13
C ASN A 60 12.14 -1.01 -3.97
N TYR A 61 11.10 -0.56 -3.25
CA TYR A 61 10.70 0.85 -3.15
C TYR A 61 10.66 1.37 -1.70
N GLN A 62 11.39 0.74 -0.77
CA GLN A 62 11.46 1.13 0.64
C GLN A 62 12.92 1.16 1.13
N GLN A 63 13.23 2.08 2.05
CA GLN A 63 14.60 2.26 2.57
C GLN A 63 15.10 1.08 3.43
N MET A 64 14.22 0.51 4.26
CA MET A 64 14.62 -0.49 5.27
C MET A 64 15.08 -1.83 4.67
N ALA A 65 14.70 -2.12 3.43
CA ALA A 65 15.06 -3.37 2.77
C ALA A 65 16.51 -3.39 2.24
N GLN A 66 17.37 -2.41 2.55
CA GLN A 66 18.71 -2.27 1.95
C GLN A 66 19.90 -2.56 2.91
N SER A 67 19.67 -2.88 4.18
CA SER A 67 20.74 -3.02 5.19
C SER A 67 20.97 -4.42 5.78
N HIS A 68 20.17 -5.45 5.44
CA HIS A 68 20.24 -6.77 6.11
C HIS A 68 21.04 -7.85 5.33
N PRO A 69 21.89 -8.70 5.95
CA PRO A 69 22.73 -9.69 5.25
C PRO A 69 22.00 -10.77 4.42
N GLN A 70 20.70 -11.01 4.69
CA GLN A 70 19.86 -11.97 3.96
C GLN A 70 19.01 -11.32 2.84
N ILE A 71 19.35 -10.08 2.46
CA ILE A 71 18.61 -9.25 1.50
C ILE A 71 18.30 -9.94 0.19
N GLY A 72 19.26 -10.66 -0.39
CA GLY A 72 19.13 -11.20 -1.73
C GLY A 72 17.92 -12.13 -1.84
N ARG A 73 17.79 -13.08 -0.90
CA ARG A 73 16.66 -14.03 -0.88
C ARG A 73 15.32 -13.34 -0.58
N ALA A 74 15.32 -12.34 0.30
CA ALA A 74 14.12 -11.58 0.62
C ALA A 74 13.66 -10.73 -0.59
N MET A 75 14.59 -10.07 -1.28
CA MET A 75 14.35 -9.30 -2.49
C MET A 75 13.89 -10.19 -3.65
N GLU A 76 14.48 -11.38 -3.82
CA GLU A 76 14.04 -12.36 -4.82
C GLU A 76 12.63 -12.88 -4.54
N ARG A 77 12.29 -13.16 -3.27
CA ARG A 77 10.95 -13.61 -2.89
C ARG A 77 9.91 -12.50 -3.01
N GLY A 78 10.27 -11.28 -2.66
CA GLY A 78 9.35 -10.17 -2.45
C GLY A 78 8.49 -10.32 -1.18
N LEU A 79 7.68 -9.31 -0.90
CA LEU A 79 6.74 -9.28 0.24
C LEU A 79 5.37 -9.91 -0.11
N VAL A 80 5.39 -11.08 -0.75
CA VAL A 80 4.20 -11.68 -1.36
C VAL A 80 3.24 -12.25 -0.30
N TYR A 81 2.07 -11.60 -0.14
CA TYR A 81 1.08 -11.89 0.91
C TYR A 81 1.61 -11.82 2.34
N ASP A 82 2.71 -11.10 2.55
CA ASP A 82 3.23 -10.88 3.88
C ASP A 82 2.23 -10.05 4.71
N ARG A 83 2.34 -10.21 6.03
CA ARG A 83 1.50 -9.50 7.01
C ARG A 83 2.43 -8.71 7.91
N LEU A 84 2.33 -7.38 7.86
CA LEU A 84 3.21 -6.50 8.63
C LEU A 84 2.44 -5.95 9.82
N LEU A 85 2.93 -6.21 11.03
CA LEU A 85 2.39 -5.66 12.26
C LEU A 85 3.05 -4.31 12.55
N VAL A 86 2.24 -3.26 12.61
CA VAL A 86 2.66 -1.90 12.96
C VAL A 86 1.91 -1.47 14.21
N GLU A 87 2.63 -0.94 15.20
CA GLU A 87 2.06 -0.64 16.50
C GLU A 87 2.55 0.72 17.02
N SER A 88 1.65 1.43 17.70
CA SER A 88 1.97 2.51 18.62
C SER A 88 1.23 2.26 19.92
N ARG A 89 1.92 1.67 20.90
CA ARG A 89 1.39 1.48 22.25
C ARG A 89 0.88 2.78 22.89
N PRO A 90 1.59 3.93 22.81
CA PRO A 90 1.10 5.16 23.44
C PRO A 90 -0.15 5.74 22.75
N ASP A 91 -0.37 5.46 21.46
CA ASP A 91 -1.61 5.82 20.75
C ASP A 91 -2.71 4.75 20.87
N GLY A 92 -2.36 3.53 21.30
CA GLY A 92 -3.29 2.44 21.54
C GLY A 92 -3.68 1.63 20.30
N PHE A 93 -2.95 1.74 19.19
CA PHE A 93 -3.21 0.94 17.99
C PHE A 93 -2.18 -0.19 17.78
N SER A 94 -2.65 -1.28 17.18
CA SER A 94 -1.87 -2.46 16.80
C SER A 94 -2.50 -3.04 15.53
N GLU A 95 -1.98 -2.65 14.37
CA GLU A 95 -2.60 -2.89 13.07
C GLU A 95 -1.78 -3.85 12.22
N VAL A 96 -2.47 -4.76 11.53
CA VAL A 96 -1.83 -5.71 10.60
C VAL A 96 -2.11 -5.28 9.17
N HIS A 97 -1.07 -4.83 8.47
CA HIS A 97 -1.12 -4.54 7.05
C HIS A 97 -1.05 -5.84 6.26
N ASN A 98 -2.11 -6.16 5.53
CA ASN A 98 -2.14 -7.32 4.66
C ASN A 98 -1.67 -6.92 3.26
N LEU A 99 -0.58 -7.55 2.81
CA LEU A 99 -0.01 -7.27 1.50
C LEU A 99 -0.57 -8.21 0.43
N ASN A 100 -0.55 -7.75 -0.81
CA ASN A 100 -1.02 -8.48 -1.98
C ASN A 100 0.15 -9.23 -2.67
N ILE A 101 -0.11 -9.79 -3.85
CA ILE A 101 0.90 -10.54 -4.60
C ILE A 101 2.13 -9.71 -5.00
N TYR A 102 1.99 -8.39 -5.09
CA TYR A 102 3.07 -7.45 -5.41
C TYR A 102 3.65 -6.76 -4.16
N GLY A 103 3.23 -7.19 -2.97
CA GLY A 103 3.70 -6.63 -1.71
C GLY A 103 3.08 -5.29 -1.32
N PHE A 104 2.07 -4.81 -2.04
CA PHE A 104 1.36 -3.58 -1.70
C PHE A 104 0.11 -3.88 -0.88
N ARG A 105 -0.37 -2.90 -0.12
CA ARG A 105 -1.57 -3.08 0.70
C ARG A 105 -2.86 -3.07 -0.14
N GLY A 106 -3.84 -3.87 0.25
CA GLY A 106 -5.14 -3.95 -0.42
C GLY A 106 -5.30 -5.20 -1.30
N PRO A 107 -6.31 -5.25 -2.19
CA PRO A 107 -6.56 -6.42 -3.01
C PRO A 107 -5.45 -6.65 -4.05
N ASP A 108 -5.36 -7.89 -4.56
CA ASP A 108 -4.61 -8.15 -5.78
C ASP A 108 -5.18 -7.35 -6.94
N PHE A 109 -4.30 -6.83 -7.80
CA PHE A 109 -4.66 -6.13 -9.03
C PHE A 109 -3.99 -6.79 -10.23
N ARG A 110 -4.59 -6.66 -11.41
CA ARG A 110 -4.01 -7.19 -12.65
C ARG A 110 -3.04 -6.20 -13.27
N ILE A 111 -2.00 -6.70 -13.96
CA ILE A 111 -1.07 -5.82 -14.69
C ILE A 111 -1.80 -5.17 -15.86
N ASP A 112 -2.62 -5.91 -16.59
CA ASP A 112 -3.41 -5.35 -17.68
C ASP A 112 -4.73 -4.74 -17.16
N PRO A 113 -5.03 -3.47 -17.52
CA PRO A 113 -6.24 -2.79 -17.09
C PRO A 113 -7.51 -3.46 -17.60
N GLU A 114 -8.58 -3.37 -16.81
CA GLU A 114 -9.91 -3.81 -17.23
C GLU A 114 -10.52 -2.78 -18.21
N PRO A 115 -11.03 -3.22 -19.37
CA PRO A 115 -11.68 -2.31 -20.32
C PRO A 115 -12.87 -1.56 -19.68
N GLY A 116 -12.98 -0.26 -19.97
CA GLY A 116 -14.10 0.56 -19.50
C GLY A 116 -14.04 0.99 -18.03
N ARG A 117 -13.00 0.59 -17.27
CA ARG A 117 -12.76 1.06 -15.90
C ARG A 117 -11.60 2.03 -15.87
N ARG A 118 -11.72 3.08 -15.03
CA ARG A 118 -10.60 3.96 -14.71
C ARG A 118 -9.64 3.23 -13.78
N ARG A 119 -8.36 3.29 -14.08
CA ARG A 119 -7.30 2.80 -13.20
C ARG A 119 -6.58 3.99 -12.59
N ILE A 120 -6.68 4.11 -11.28
CA ILE A 120 -6.13 5.21 -10.51
C ILE A 120 -5.00 4.64 -9.64
N LEU A 121 -3.76 5.07 -9.87
CA LEU A 121 -2.65 4.74 -8.99
C LEU A 121 -2.51 5.83 -7.94
N VAL A 122 -2.37 5.44 -6.67
CA VAL A 122 -1.96 6.34 -5.59
C VAL A 122 -0.59 5.90 -5.13
N ILE A 123 0.41 6.73 -5.39
CA ILE A 123 1.83 6.47 -5.11
C ILE A 123 2.24 7.37 -3.95
N GLY A 124 2.88 6.79 -2.94
CA GLY A 124 3.39 7.55 -1.79
C GLY A 124 4.15 6.67 -0.81
N ASP A 125 4.34 7.20 0.40
CA ASP A 125 5.05 6.55 1.49
C ASP A 125 4.08 5.82 2.45
N SER A 126 4.39 5.85 3.76
CA SER A 126 3.53 5.31 4.83
C SER A 126 2.14 5.95 4.87
N LEU A 127 1.96 7.20 4.39
CA LEU A 127 0.64 7.84 4.30
C LEU A 127 -0.28 7.10 3.34
N VAL A 128 0.25 6.73 2.17
CA VAL A 128 -0.55 6.00 1.18
C VAL A 128 -0.76 4.56 1.63
N GLU A 129 0.26 3.93 2.24
CA GLU A 129 0.10 2.60 2.82
C GLU A 129 -0.96 2.58 3.94
N GLY A 130 -1.18 3.70 4.62
CA GLY A 130 -2.15 3.85 5.69
C GLY A 130 -1.61 3.35 7.03
N GLU A 131 -0.40 3.77 7.39
CA GLU A 131 0.16 3.50 8.72
C GLU A 131 -0.79 3.98 9.83
N GLY A 132 -0.98 3.13 10.84
CA GLY A 132 -1.85 3.41 11.99
C GLY A 132 -3.34 3.13 11.79
N VAL A 133 -3.75 2.50 10.69
CA VAL A 133 -5.16 2.10 10.46
C VAL A 133 -5.27 0.70 9.86
N ASP A 134 -6.47 0.11 9.95
CA ASP A 134 -6.81 -1.12 9.24
C ASP A 134 -6.95 -0.90 7.71
N ASP A 135 -7.15 -1.99 6.96
CA ASP A 135 -7.21 -1.94 5.48
C ASP A 135 -8.36 -1.04 4.96
N SER A 136 -9.41 -0.85 5.74
CA SER A 136 -10.58 -0.04 5.40
C SER A 136 -10.38 1.46 5.68
N GLY A 137 -9.46 1.81 6.58
CA GLY A 137 -9.14 3.18 6.98
C GLY A 137 -8.19 3.93 6.05
N THR A 138 -7.64 3.27 5.03
CA THR A 138 -6.64 3.86 4.12
C THR A 138 -7.25 4.91 3.17
N ILE A 139 -6.42 5.83 2.66
CA ILE A 139 -6.83 6.83 1.64
C ILE A 139 -7.49 6.14 0.44
N THR A 140 -6.90 5.04 -0.04
CA THR A 140 -7.38 4.33 -1.23
C THR A 140 -8.67 3.57 -0.99
N ALA A 141 -8.87 3.01 0.22
CA ALA A 141 -10.12 2.37 0.59
C ALA A 141 -11.26 3.38 0.72
N GLU A 142 -11.02 4.51 1.40
CA GLU A 142 -12.01 5.59 1.49
C GLU A 142 -12.36 6.13 0.09
N TRP A 143 -11.35 6.39 -0.74
CA TRP A 143 -11.58 6.92 -2.08
C TRP A 143 -12.35 5.94 -2.97
N SER A 144 -12.03 4.65 -2.90
CA SER A 144 -12.79 3.59 -3.58
C SER A 144 -14.26 3.60 -3.17
N ARG A 145 -14.54 3.80 -1.87
CA ARG A 145 -15.92 3.90 -1.35
C ARG A 145 -16.64 5.13 -1.87
N ILE A 146 -15.95 6.27 -1.95
CA ILE A 146 -16.51 7.50 -2.54
C ILE A 146 -16.90 7.25 -4.00
N LEU A 147 -15.98 6.73 -4.82
CA LEU A 147 -16.20 6.46 -6.24
C LEU A 147 -17.33 5.45 -6.48
N ALA A 148 -17.40 4.40 -5.65
CA ALA A 148 -18.46 3.40 -5.71
C ALA A 148 -19.85 4.01 -5.41
N ARG A 149 -19.96 4.89 -4.41
CA ARG A 149 -21.21 5.61 -4.09
C ARG A 149 -21.66 6.53 -5.22
N GLU A 150 -20.72 7.09 -5.97
CA GLU A 150 -21.00 7.91 -7.15
C GLU A 150 -21.28 7.09 -8.42
N GLY A 151 -21.15 5.76 -8.36
CA GLY A 151 -21.30 4.89 -9.53
C GLY A 151 -20.18 5.05 -10.57
N THR A 152 -19.01 5.60 -10.17
CA THR A 152 -17.87 5.74 -11.07
C THR A 152 -17.14 4.40 -11.22
N PRO A 153 -17.05 3.82 -12.43
CA PRO A 153 -16.35 2.55 -12.65
C PRO A 153 -14.83 2.77 -12.57
N ALA A 154 -14.27 2.60 -11.38
CA ALA A 154 -12.85 2.80 -11.12
C ALA A 154 -12.25 1.65 -10.29
N GLU A 155 -10.95 1.49 -10.38
CA GLU A 155 -10.11 0.78 -9.42
C GLU A 155 -9.05 1.75 -8.88
N VAL A 156 -8.90 1.81 -7.56
CA VAL A 156 -7.89 2.63 -6.89
C VAL A 156 -6.84 1.68 -6.34
N ILE A 157 -5.62 1.77 -6.87
CA ILE A 157 -4.50 0.91 -6.50
C ILE A 157 -3.60 1.68 -5.54
N ASN A 158 -3.39 1.09 -4.37
CA ASN A 158 -2.46 1.56 -3.36
C ASN A 158 -1.05 1.12 -3.73
N LEU A 159 -0.19 2.08 -4.02
CA LEU A 159 1.24 1.90 -4.24
C LEU A 159 2.03 2.67 -3.16
N GLY A 160 1.53 2.62 -1.92
CA GLY A 160 2.22 3.13 -0.74
C GLY A 160 3.29 2.16 -0.25
N ALA A 161 4.40 2.72 0.25
CA ALA A 161 5.46 1.93 0.88
C ALA A 161 6.01 2.69 2.10
N ILE A 162 5.88 2.10 3.29
CA ILE A 162 6.49 2.66 4.51
C ILE A 162 7.99 2.88 4.30
N ALA A 163 8.48 4.02 4.81
CA ALA A 163 9.85 4.47 4.67
C ALA A 163 10.32 4.66 3.22
N ALA A 164 9.39 4.94 2.29
CA ALA A 164 9.73 5.54 1.01
C ALA A 164 10.01 7.03 1.18
N SER A 165 10.85 7.58 0.31
CA SER A 165 11.12 9.02 0.22
C SER A 165 10.92 9.47 -1.22
N LEU A 166 10.91 10.77 -1.49
CA LEU A 166 10.72 11.32 -2.84
C LEU A 166 11.53 10.61 -3.97
N PRO A 167 12.83 10.26 -3.79
CA PRO A 167 13.55 9.34 -4.68
C PRO A 167 12.85 8.01 -4.98
N HIS A 168 12.36 7.32 -3.95
CA HIS A 168 11.64 6.05 -4.08
C HIS A 168 10.29 6.23 -4.76
N LEU A 169 9.57 7.32 -4.46
CA LEU A 169 8.32 7.68 -5.13
C LEU A 169 8.56 7.89 -6.64
N TRP A 170 9.70 8.48 -7.01
CA TRP A 170 10.10 8.60 -8.42
C TRP A 170 10.36 7.26 -9.07
N ILE A 171 11.19 6.41 -8.46
CA ILE A 171 11.47 5.06 -8.97
C ILE A 171 10.16 4.27 -9.15
N LEU A 172 9.26 4.34 -8.16
CA LEU A 172 7.97 3.65 -8.23
C LEU A 172 7.07 4.23 -9.32
N THR A 173 7.04 5.56 -9.50
CA THR A 173 6.30 6.21 -10.61
C THR A 173 6.85 5.78 -11.97
N ARG A 174 8.18 5.83 -12.13
CA ARG A 174 8.89 5.41 -13.34
C ARG A 174 8.58 3.97 -13.72
N ASP A 175 8.48 3.09 -12.73
CA ASP A 175 8.29 1.65 -12.93
C ASP A 175 6.81 1.28 -13.13
N ALA A 176 5.93 1.77 -12.26
CA ALA A 176 4.53 1.35 -12.19
C ALA A 176 3.66 1.97 -13.28
N VAL A 177 3.91 3.23 -13.67
CA VAL A 177 3.07 3.92 -14.66
C VAL A 177 3.11 3.26 -16.05
N PRO A 178 4.29 2.99 -16.67
CA PRO A 178 4.33 2.27 -17.94
C PRO A 178 3.88 0.82 -17.84
N LEU A 179 4.08 0.18 -16.68
CA LEU A 179 3.68 -1.20 -16.44
C LEU A 179 2.16 -1.35 -16.34
N LEU A 180 1.52 -0.54 -15.49
CA LEU A 180 0.11 -0.66 -15.11
C LEU A 180 -0.84 0.18 -15.97
N LYS A 181 -0.30 1.08 -16.82
CA LYS A 181 -1.05 1.88 -17.80
C LYS A 181 -2.29 2.57 -17.23
N PRO A 182 -2.15 3.41 -16.19
CA PRO A 182 -3.29 4.03 -15.54
C PRO A 182 -3.95 5.14 -16.37
N THR A 183 -5.16 5.53 -15.97
CA THR A 183 -5.80 6.75 -16.48
C THR A 183 -5.39 7.96 -15.65
N ASP A 184 -5.22 7.77 -14.35
CA ASP A 184 -4.93 8.82 -13.39
C ASP A 184 -3.88 8.33 -12.37
N VAL A 185 -2.98 9.23 -11.95
CA VAL A 185 -1.93 8.99 -10.97
C VAL A 185 -2.01 10.11 -9.93
N VAL A 186 -2.06 9.74 -8.66
CA VAL A 186 -1.88 10.65 -7.54
C VAL A 186 -0.52 10.36 -6.94
N VAL A 187 0.39 11.33 -6.98
CA VAL A 187 1.62 11.28 -6.18
C VAL A 187 1.35 12.03 -4.89
N SER A 188 1.27 11.28 -3.80
CA SER A 188 1.01 11.80 -2.46
C SER A 188 2.34 11.99 -1.74
N LEU A 189 2.63 13.24 -1.40
CA LEU A 189 3.79 13.64 -0.63
C LEU A 189 3.40 13.90 0.82
N TYR A 190 4.26 13.44 1.73
CA TYR A 190 4.19 13.77 3.15
C TYR A 190 5.34 14.71 3.54
N SER A 191 5.29 15.27 4.75
CA SER A 191 6.24 16.30 5.18
C SER A 191 7.69 15.84 5.19
N ASN A 192 7.94 14.54 5.38
CA ASN A 192 9.24 13.87 5.34
C ASN A 192 9.84 13.72 3.92
N ASP A 193 9.03 13.85 2.86
CA ASP A 193 9.51 13.78 1.47
C ASP A 193 10.26 15.05 1.04
N LEU A 194 10.10 16.12 1.82
CA LEU A 194 10.72 17.41 1.60
C LEU A 194 11.71 17.71 2.74
N PRO A 195 12.86 18.31 2.42
CA PRO A 195 13.24 18.82 1.12
C PRO A 195 13.72 17.75 0.11
N ALA A 196 13.50 18.01 -1.18
CA ALA A 196 13.94 17.11 -2.24
C ALA A 196 15.49 17.04 -2.30
N PRO A 197 16.09 15.84 -2.41
CA PRO A 197 17.52 15.73 -2.60
C PRO A 197 17.94 16.20 -4.01
N SER A 198 19.18 16.65 -4.15
CA SER A 198 19.77 16.94 -5.46
C SER A 198 20.50 15.71 -5.98
N ASP A 199 19.81 14.85 -6.73
CA ASP A 199 20.43 13.71 -7.43
C ASP A 199 19.93 13.59 -8.87
N PRO A 200 20.57 14.30 -9.82
CA PRO A 200 20.19 14.25 -11.23
C PRO A 200 20.37 12.85 -11.86
N LYS A 201 21.33 12.05 -11.39
CA LYS A 201 21.62 10.73 -11.99
C LYS A 201 20.46 9.76 -11.78
N LEU A 202 19.79 9.86 -10.64
CA LEU A 202 18.59 9.08 -10.36
C LEU A 202 17.44 9.38 -11.33
N LEU A 203 17.31 10.64 -11.76
CA LEU A 203 16.19 11.11 -12.58
C LEU A 203 16.24 10.63 -14.04
N ASP A 204 17.42 10.27 -14.55
CA ASP A 204 17.61 9.89 -15.96
C ASP A 204 17.66 8.36 -16.17
N SER A 205 17.52 7.58 -15.10
CA SER A 205 17.53 6.11 -15.19
C SER A 205 16.26 5.59 -15.88
N PRO A 206 16.36 4.75 -16.93
CA PRO A 206 15.18 4.22 -17.61
C PRO A 206 14.40 3.23 -16.74
N ALA A 207 13.10 3.07 -17.02
CA ALA A 207 12.29 2.04 -16.38
C ALA A 207 12.85 0.64 -16.70
N PRO A 208 12.96 -0.27 -15.71
CA PRO A 208 13.32 -1.65 -15.96
C PRO A 208 12.21 -2.35 -16.76
N LYS A 209 12.57 -3.43 -17.43
CA LYS A 209 11.59 -4.34 -18.02
C LYS A 209 11.15 -5.34 -16.96
N PHE A 210 9.84 -5.53 -16.84
CA PHE A 210 9.25 -6.57 -16.00
C PHE A 210 8.76 -7.72 -16.88
N PRO A 211 9.51 -8.84 -16.98
CA PRO A 211 9.12 -9.96 -17.84
C PRO A 211 7.79 -10.55 -17.39
N ARG A 212 6.92 -10.85 -18.35
CA ARG A 212 5.66 -11.57 -18.08
C ARG A 212 5.96 -13.00 -17.67
N VAL A 213 5.23 -13.48 -16.68
CA VAL A 213 5.22 -14.90 -16.34
C VAL A 213 4.30 -15.60 -17.32
N GLU A 214 4.84 -16.55 -18.07
CA GLU A 214 4.03 -17.45 -18.90
C GLU A 214 3.19 -18.35 -17.99
N ASP A 215 1.97 -17.95 -17.67
CA ASP A 215 1.01 -18.87 -17.07
C ASP A 215 0.50 -19.79 -18.17
N ALA A 216 1.13 -20.97 -18.31
CA ALA A 216 0.64 -22.01 -19.20
C ALA A 216 -0.59 -22.66 -18.56
N PRO A 217 -1.83 -22.39 -19.01
CA PRO A 217 -3.05 -22.83 -18.32
C PRO A 217 -3.19 -24.36 -18.30
N LEU A 218 -2.55 -25.04 -19.24
CA LEU A 218 -2.51 -26.51 -19.32
C LEU A 218 -1.45 -27.15 -18.44
N ARG A 219 -0.51 -26.36 -17.89
CA ARG A 219 0.52 -26.86 -16.98
C ARG A 219 -0.07 -26.94 -15.57
N PRO A 220 -0.14 -28.13 -14.94
CA PRO A 220 -0.64 -28.25 -13.59
C PRO A 220 0.22 -27.46 -12.59
N ARG A 221 -0.41 -26.75 -11.66
CA ARG A 221 0.30 -25.90 -10.68
C ARG A 221 1.29 -26.70 -9.82
N ILE A 222 0.99 -27.98 -9.54
CA ILE A 222 1.92 -28.85 -8.80
C ILE A 222 3.28 -29.03 -9.52
N VAL A 223 3.29 -29.03 -10.85
CA VAL A 223 4.54 -29.17 -11.63
C VAL A 223 5.35 -27.88 -11.56
N ASP A 224 4.70 -26.72 -11.58
CA ASP A 224 5.37 -25.42 -11.35
C ASP A 224 5.97 -25.34 -9.93
N LEU A 225 5.25 -25.84 -8.92
CA LEU A 225 5.76 -25.91 -7.54
C LEU A 225 6.97 -26.82 -7.40
N ILE A 226 6.97 -27.99 -8.05
CA ILE A 226 8.10 -28.91 -8.05
C ILE A 226 9.32 -28.26 -8.73
N ASP A 227 9.14 -27.66 -9.90
CA ASP A 227 10.23 -26.96 -10.59
C ASP A 227 10.80 -25.84 -9.72
N ARG A 228 9.95 -25.03 -9.11
CA ARG A 228 10.39 -23.96 -8.21
C ARG A 228 11.18 -24.51 -7.03
N ALA A 229 10.74 -25.61 -6.42
CA ALA A 229 11.47 -26.26 -5.35
C ALA A 229 12.84 -26.81 -5.81
N ILE A 230 12.90 -27.45 -6.99
CA ILE A 230 14.14 -28.00 -7.56
C ILE A 230 15.15 -26.90 -7.89
N PHE A 231 14.68 -25.77 -8.43
CA PHE A 231 15.51 -24.65 -8.85
C PHE A 231 15.63 -23.55 -7.79
N GLU A 232 15.25 -23.83 -6.54
CA GLU A 232 15.30 -22.90 -5.39
C GLU A 232 14.64 -21.53 -5.67
N LYS A 233 13.60 -21.52 -6.53
CA LYS A 233 12.83 -20.32 -6.83
C LYS A 233 11.78 -20.07 -5.73
N PRO A 234 11.40 -18.80 -5.49
CA PRO A 234 10.33 -18.47 -4.55
C PRO A 234 9.02 -19.22 -4.83
N ILE A 235 8.43 -19.77 -3.78
CA ILE A 235 7.06 -20.30 -3.79
C ILE A 235 6.16 -19.27 -3.12
N HIS A 236 5.30 -18.64 -3.91
CA HIS A 236 4.32 -17.68 -3.42
C HIS A 236 3.12 -18.42 -2.85
N ARG A 237 2.70 -18.06 -1.63
CA ARG A 237 1.60 -18.72 -0.92
C ARG A 237 0.63 -17.71 -0.34
N ARG A 238 -0.66 -18.00 -0.40
CA ARG A 238 -1.73 -17.20 0.23
C ARG A 238 -2.01 -17.59 1.71
N TRP A 239 -1.53 -18.74 2.21
CA TRP A 239 -1.94 -19.29 3.52
C TRP A 239 -0.80 -19.94 4.34
N PRO A 240 -0.81 -19.81 5.69
CA PRO A 240 -0.93 -18.58 6.46
C PRO A 240 0.46 -17.97 6.71
N HIS A 241 0.54 -16.64 6.69
CA HIS A 241 1.72 -15.92 7.19
C HIS A 241 1.42 -15.40 8.59
N LEU A 242 2.33 -15.62 9.53
CA LEU A 242 2.27 -14.97 10.83
C LEU A 242 2.63 -13.49 10.63
N PRO A 243 1.94 -12.55 11.30
CA PRO A 243 2.32 -11.15 11.26
C PRO A 243 3.77 -10.97 11.71
N ILE A 244 4.55 -10.28 10.88
CA ILE A 244 5.94 -9.91 11.14
C ILE A 244 5.91 -8.49 11.66
N ARG A 245 6.51 -8.24 12.82
CA ARG A 245 6.65 -6.88 13.34
C ARG A 245 7.49 -6.06 12.36
N PHE A 246 6.94 -4.95 11.87
CA PHE A 246 7.62 -4.11 10.90
C PHE A 246 8.83 -3.41 11.55
N PHE A 247 8.64 -2.83 12.74
CA PHE A 247 9.73 -2.26 13.53
C PHE A 247 10.40 -3.34 14.37
N ALA A 248 11.60 -3.76 13.98
CA ALA A 248 12.34 -4.78 14.72
C ALA A 248 12.71 -4.28 16.13
N PRO A 249 12.62 -5.12 17.18
CA PRO A 249 13.09 -4.76 18.51
C PRO A 249 14.62 -4.84 18.61
N VAL A 250 15.22 -4.08 19.53
CA VAL A 250 16.62 -4.25 19.95
C VAL A 250 16.84 -5.70 20.43
N PRO A 251 17.95 -6.38 20.07
CA PRO A 251 19.17 -5.85 19.45
C PRO A 251 19.25 -5.99 17.91
N ASP A 252 18.12 -6.06 17.20
CA ASP A 252 18.13 -6.14 15.74
C ASP A 252 18.83 -4.92 15.12
N GLY A 253 19.79 -5.14 14.21
CA GLY A 253 20.61 -4.07 13.63
C GLY A 253 19.83 -3.07 12.76
N THR A 254 18.59 -3.38 12.37
CA THR A 254 17.72 -2.43 11.66
C THR A 254 17.06 -1.42 12.60
N ASN A 255 17.03 -1.68 13.91
CA ASN A 255 16.58 -0.71 14.91
C ASN A 255 17.72 0.26 15.26
N PRO A 256 17.52 1.59 15.13
CA PRO A 256 18.57 2.58 15.37
C PRO A 256 19.13 2.56 16.82
N TRP A 257 18.37 2.04 17.77
CA TRP A 257 18.76 1.96 19.19
C TRP A 257 19.62 0.73 19.54
N SER A 258 19.87 -0.18 18.60
CA SER A 258 20.65 -1.41 18.83
C SER A 258 22.15 -1.18 19.07
N TYR A 259 22.66 0.00 18.73
CA TYR A 259 24.08 0.33 18.81
C TYR A 259 24.53 0.96 20.14
N GLY A 260 23.77 0.75 21.22
CA GLY A 260 24.18 1.14 22.58
C GLY A 260 24.14 2.65 22.87
N GLN A 261 23.39 3.41 22.07
CA GLN A 261 23.22 4.85 22.30
C GLN A 261 22.40 5.09 23.57
N PRO A 262 22.85 5.95 24.50
CA PRO A 262 22.08 6.27 25.69
C PRO A 262 20.78 7.01 25.32
N ARG A 263 19.73 6.84 26.12
CA ARG A 263 18.48 7.59 25.95
C ARG A 263 18.76 9.10 25.99
N PRO A 264 18.35 9.88 24.98
CA PRO A 264 18.42 11.34 25.06
C PRO A 264 17.59 11.87 26.24
N THR A 265 18.11 12.87 26.96
CA THR A 265 17.43 13.43 28.14
C THR A 265 16.07 14.01 27.81
N ALA A 266 15.91 14.58 26.61
CA ALA A 266 14.66 15.16 26.12
C ALA A 266 13.60 14.10 25.75
N LEU A 267 13.99 12.87 25.43
CA LEU A 267 13.05 11.81 25.04
C LEU A 267 12.46 11.13 26.27
N ARG A 268 11.12 11.07 26.40
CA ARG A 268 10.45 10.39 27.50
C ARG A 268 10.84 8.90 27.58
N GLU A 269 11.10 8.43 28.79
CA GLU A 269 11.62 7.07 29.03
C GLU A 269 10.73 5.96 28.49
N GLU A 270 9.41 6.05 28.73
CA GLU A 270 8.47 5.05 28.21
C GLU A 270 8.46 4.96 26.68
N LEU A 271 8.57 6.10 25.99
CA LEU A 271 8.61 6.14 24.52
C LEU A 271 9.90 5.51 24.00
N TYR A 272 11.03 5.80 24.64
CA TYR A 272 12.31 5.15 24.32
C TYR A 272 12.25 3.62 24.48
N GLU A 273 11.64 3.11 25.55
CA GLU A 273 11.48 1.67 25.76
C GLU A 273 10.50 1.03 24.76
N ASP A 274 9.45 1.74 24.33
CA ASP A 274 8.57 1.26 23.27
C ASP A 274 9.24 1.24 21.89
N MET A 275 10.07 2.25 21.56
CA MET A 275 10.89 2.26 20.34
C MET A 275 11.89 1.10 20.31
N LYS A 276 12.54 0.81 21.44
CA LYS A 276 13.44 -0.34 21.57
C LYS A 276 12.71 -1.67 21.45
N ALA A 277 11.47 -1.74 21.92
CA ALA A 277 10.66 -2.95 21.83
C ALA A 277 9.91 -3.10 20.49
N GLY A 278 10.06 -2.14 19.57
CA GLY A 278 9.35 -2.11 18.30
C GLY A 278 7.83 -1.94 18.45
N ARG A 279 7.37 -1.37 19.57
CA ARG A 279 5.95 -1.04 19.85
C ARG A 279 5.62 0.44 19.58
N LEU A 280 6.57 1.15 19.00
CA LEU A 280 6.49 2.53 18.54
C LEU A 280 7.56 2.70 17.46
N ASN A 281 7.31 3.52 16.45
CA ASN A 281 8.28 3.80 15.40
C ASN A 281 9.60 4.35 16.00
N PRO A 282 10.75 3.66 15.81
CA PRO A 282 11.98 4.02 16.50
C PRO A 282 12.69 5.26 15.94
N TRP A 283 12.19 5.83 14.83
CA TRP A 283 12.74 7.06 14.21
C TRP A 283 12.02 8.34 14.64
N LEU A 284 10.96 8.27 15.44
CA LEU A 284 10.16 9.45 15.83
C LEU A 284 10.95 10.50 16.62
N TYR A 285 11.95 10.08 17.40
CA TYR A 285 12.87 11.02 18.06
C TYR A 285 13.64 11.84 17.01
N ALA A 286 14.26 11.16 16.04
CA ALA A 286 15.03 11.83 14.98
C ALA A 286 14.13 12.72 14.12
N GLN A 287 12.93 12.24 13.75
CA GLN A 287 11.93 13.04 13.05
C GLN A 287 11.56 14.30 13.83
N SER A 288 11.36 14.20 15.15
CA SER A 288 11.03 15.34 16.01
C SER A 288 12.16 16.38 16.08
N GLN A 289 13.43 15.96 15.95
CA GLN A 289 14.56 16.88 15.86
C GLN A 289 14.67 17.55 14.48
N ASP A 290 14.41 16.80 13.39
CA ASP A 290 14.63 17.27 12.03
C ASP A 290 13.45 18.08 11.45
N ALA A 291 12.21 17.73 11.81
CA ALA A 291 11.00 18.30 11.24
C ALA A 291 10.97 19.84 11.29
N PRO A 292 11.30 20.53 12.40
CA PRO A 292 11.26 22.00 12.44
C PRO A 292 12.13 22.64 11.36
N ARG A 293 13.35 22.12 11.16
CA ARG A 293 14.30 22.61 10.15
C ARG A 293 13.81 22.36 8.73
N GLN A 294 13.19 21.20 8.47
CA GLN A 294 12.65 20.85 7.16
C GLN A 294 11.41 21.70 6.80
N LEU A 295 10.54 21.94 7.79
CA LEU A 295 9.31 22.73 7.66
C LEU A 295 9.58 24.22 7.48
N SER A 296 10.63 24.75 8.13
CA SER A 296 11.03 26.15 8.03
C SER A 296 12.04 26.45 6.92
N ARG A 297 12.36 25.47 6.07
CA ARG A 297 13.39 25.63 5.04
C ARG A 297 12.99 26.70 4.02
N ASP A 298 13.97 27.50 3.60
CA ASP A 298 13.86 28.33 2.40
C ASP A 298 14.17 27.48 1.16
N TYR A 299 13.20 27.36 0.26
CA TYR A 299 13.27 26.54 -0.96
C TYR A 299 13.79 27.32 -2.17
N ALA A 300 14.23 28.59 -2.00
CA ALA A 300 14.71 29.43 -3.10
C ALA A 300 15.99 28.89 -3.77
N THR A 301 16.84 28.16 -3.05
CA THR A 301 18.16 27.73 -3.54
C THR A 301 18.33 26.21 -3.65
N GLU A 302 17.69 25.43 -2.77
CA GLU A 302 17.83 23.97 -2.71
C GLU A 302 16.59 23.31 -2.11
N GLY A 303 16.41 22.01 -2.35
CA GLY A 303 15.28 21.26 -1.80
C GLY A 303 13.98 21.33 -2.61
N SER A 304 13.98 22.05 -3.75
CA SER A 304 12.81 22.18 -4.61
C SER A 304 12.41 20.83 -5.22
N PRO A 305 11.12 20.45 -5.17
CA PRO A 305 10.61 19.21 -5.74
C PRO A 305 10.30 19.29 -7.24
N VAL A 306 10.48 20.45 -7.88
CA VAL A 306 10.10 20.68 -9.29
C VAL A 306 10.69 19.64 -10.23
N LEU A 307 11.99 19.30 -10.09
CA LEU A 307 12.64 18.32 -10.97
C LEU A 307 12.03 16.92 -10.85
N PHE A 308 11.71 16.48 -9.64
CA PHE A 308 11.07 15.19 -9.41
C PHE A 308 9.64 15.18 -9.98
N LEU A 309 8.86 16.22 -9.68
CA LEU A 309 7.47 16.32 -10.12
C LEU A 309 7.37 16.43 -11.65
N ASP A 310 8.27 17.17 -12.30
CA ASP A 310 8.31 17.27 -13.76
C ASP A 310 8.62 15.90 -14.39
N ARG A 311 9.61 15.18 -13.88
CA ARG A 311 9.96 13.83 -14.36
C ARG A 311 8.81 12.85 -14.19
N MET A 312 8.16 12.84 -13.01
CA MET A 312 6.96 12.03 -12.77
C MET A 312 5.83 12.38 -13.75
N ALA A 313 5.60 13.68 -14.00
CA ALA A 313 4.58 14.15 -14.92
C ALA A 313 4.89 13.77 -16.37
N GLN A 314 6.16 13.81 -16.79
CA GLN A 314 6.61 13.36 -18.11
C GLN A 314 6.31 11.86 -18.32
N VAL A 315 6.60 11.02 -17.32
CA VAL A 315 6.27 9.58 -17.37
C VAL A 315 4.77 9.37 -17.47
N CYS A 316 3.96 10.08 -16.68
CA CYS A 316 2.51 10.01 -16.76
C CYS A 316 1.99 10.40 -18.16
N ARG A 317 2.48 11.50 -18.71
CA ARG A 317 2.13 11.95 -20.07
C ARG A 317 2.52 10.93 -21.15
N SER A 318 3.63 10.21 -20.98
CA SER A 318 4.10 9.22 -21.98
C SER A 318 3.11 8.08 -22.23
N VAL A 319 2.23 7.78 -21.26
CA VAL A 319 1.14 6.79 -21.38
C VAL A 319 -0.25 7.43 -21.45
N GLY A 320 -0.29 8.76 -21.54
CA GLY A 320 -1.52 9.57 -21.51
C GLY A 320 -2.29 9.49 -20.19
N ALA A 321 -1.60 9.25 -19.08
CA ALA A 321 -2.17 9.34 -17.74
C ALA A 321 -2.13 10.79 -17.23
N ARG A 322 -3.14 11.17 -16.46
CA ARG A 322 -3.16 12.44 -15.74
C ARG A 322 -2.43 12.30 -14.41
N MET A 323 -1.59 13.27 -14.05
CA MET A 323 -0.97 13.34 -12.73
C MET A 323 -1.64 14.41 -11.86
N ILE A 324 -1.87 14.08 -10.59
CA ILE A 324 -2.29 14.99 -9.51
C ILE A 324 -1.25 14.87 -8.40
N VAL A 325 -0.90 15.99 -7.78
CA VAL A 325 -0.06 16.01 -6.58
C VAL A 325 -0.97 16.14 -5.36
N ALA A 326 -0.80 15.28 -4.38
CA ALA A 326 -1.43 15.43 -3.07
C ALA A 326 -0.36 15.78 -2.03
N TYR A 327 -0.66 16.70 -1.12
CA TYR A 327 0.25 17.08 -0.04
C TYR A 327 -0.46 16.95 1.31
N THR A 328 0.17 16.22 2.23
CA THR A 328 -0.28 16.10 3.62
C THR A 328 0.75 16.75 4.55
N PRO A 329 0.34 17.73 5.38
CA PRO A 329 1.26 18.39 6.33
C PRO A 329 1.59 17.52 7.54
N PHE A 330 2.68 17.88 8.22
CA PHE A 330 3.05 17.31 9.53
C PHE A 330 2.01 17.68 10.60
N CYS A 331 1.69 16.77 11.52
CA CYS A 331 0.65 16.97 12.53
C CYS A 331 0.81 18.28 13.34
N GLY A 332 2.05 18.62 13.73
CA GLY A 332 2.36 19.83 14.48
C GLY A 332 2.04 21.13 13.73
N VAL A 333 2.00 21.11 12.39
CA VAL A 333 1.61 22.25 11.55
C VAL A 333 0.09 22.41 11.50
N VAL A 334 -0.66 21.33 11.67
CA VAL A 334 -2.13 21.32 11.54
C VAL A 334 -2.80 21.87 12.81
N HIS A 335 -2.36 21.46 14.00
CA HIS A 335 -3.01 21.88 15.23
C HIS A 335 -2.07 21.86 16.45
N PRO A 336 -2.16 22.84 17.38
CA PRO A 336 -1.32 22.90 18.58
C PRO A 336 -1.53 21.75 19.59
N ARG A 337 -2.48 20.83 19.34
CA ARG A 337 -2.79 19.75 20.29
C ARG A 337 -1.66 18.73 20.36
N TYR A 338 -0.89 18.62 19.28
CA TYR A 338 0.19 17.66 19.15
C TYR A 338 1.49 18.13 19.81
N ALA A 339 1.58 19.41 20.21
CA ALA A 339 2.79 19.98 20.80
C ALA A 339 3.25 19.20 22.05
N GLY A 340 2.33 18.77 22.91
CA GLY A 340 2.68 17.99 24.10
C GLY A 340 3.37 16.66 23.77
N ALA A 341 2.81 15.89 22.84
CA ALA A 341 3.39 14.62 22.40
C ALA A 341 4.74 14.80 21.70
N LEU A 342 4.88 15.86 20.88
CA LEU A 342 6.14 16.22 20.23
C LEU A 342 7.23 16.58 21.25
N VAL A 343 6.89 17.29 22.32
CA VAL A 343 7.82 17.58 23.42
C VAL A 343 8.25 16.30 24.13
N GLU A 344 7.34 15.37 24.37
CA GLU A 344 7.69 14.06 24.96
C GLU A 344 8.56 13.20 24.03
N LEU A 345 8.43 13.38 22.72
CA LEU A 345 9.32 12.81 21.70
C LEU A 345 10.66 13.56 21.58
N GLY A 346 10.88 14.58 22.41
CA GLY A 346 12.16 15.29 22.53
C GLY A 346 12.25 16.59 21.72
N MET A 347 11.18 17.04 21.08
CA MET A 347 11.16 18.37 20.44
C MET A 347 11.25 19.49 21.49
N ASP A 348 11.95 20.57 21.15
CA ASP A 348 11.93 21.78 21.97
C ASP A 348 10.50 22.33 22.14
N ARG A 349 10.17 22.81 23.34
CA ARG A 349 8.80 23.24 23.69
C ARG A 349 8.37 24.47 22.91
N GLU A 350 9.20 25.49 22.85
CA GLU A 350 8.86 26.73 22.14
C GLU A 350 8.65 26.43 20.64
N THR A 351 9.50 25.57 20.08
CA THR A 351 9.38 25.08 18.72
C THR A 351 8.07 24.32 18.49
N ALA A 352 7.74 23.34 19.35
CA ALA A 352 6.54 22.52 19.22
C ALA A 352 5.24 23.35 19.30
N GLU A 353 5.20 24.33 20.20
CA GLU A 353 4.08 25.25 20.36
C GLU A 353 3.97 26.23 19.18
N ALA A 354 5.09 26.58 18.53
CA ALA A 354 5.13 27.47 17.38
C ALA A 354 4.74 26.81 16.04
N LEU A 355 4.83 25.48 15.89
CA LEU A 355 4.63 24.78 14.60
C LEU A 355 3.30 25.14 13.91
N ALA A 356 2.20 25.20 14.66
CA ALA A 356 0.87 25.43 14.10
C ALA A 356 0.60 26.90 13.75
N VAL A 357 1.29 27.83 14.42
CA VAL A 357 0.95 29.27 14.42
C VAL A 357 1.98 30.14 13.71
N ASP A 358 3.26 29.77 13.71
CA ASP A 358 4.32 30.55 13.08
C ASP A 358 4.35 30.28 11.56
N PRO A 359 4.12 31.30 10.71
CA PRO A 359 4.09 31.14 9.26
C PRO A 359 5.39 30.58 8.66
N LYS A 360 6.53 30.65 9.38
CA LYS A 360 7.78 30.10 8.87
C LYS A 360 7.70 28.60 8.61
N TYR A 361 6.91 27.85 9.38
CA TYR A 361 6.74 26.39 9.22
C TYR A 361 5.79 26.00 8.08
N ARG A 362 5.26 26.98 7.32
CA ARG A 362 4.48 26.76 6.10
C ARG A 362 5.34 26.76 4.84
N GLY A 363 6.65 26.52 4.96
CA GLY A 363 7.59 26.48 3.83
C GLY A 363 7.19 25.44 2.78
N GLN A 364 6.83 24.24 3.23
CA GLN A 364 6.43 23.13 2.36
C GLN A 364 5.13 23.40 1.59
N ASN A 365 4.10 23.96 2.22
CA ASN A 365 2.87 24.36 1.52
C ASN A 365 3.17 25.34 0.38
N ARG A 366 4.01 26.35 0.66
CA ARG A 366 4.37 27.38 -0.33
C ARG A 366 5.15 26.81 -1.51
N VAL A 367 6.18 26.00 -1.26
CA VAL A 367 6.95 25.39 -2.36
C VAL A 367 6.10 24.41 -3.17
N MET A 368 5.15 23.70 -2.53
CA MET A 368 4.25 22.80 -3.26
C MET A 368 3.26 23.54 -4.15
N ALA A 369 2.65 24.61 -3.65
CA ALA A 369 1.80 25.47 -4.46
C ALA A 369 2.57 26.08 -5.63
N ALA A 370 3.78 26.60 -5.39
CA ALA A 370 4.63 27.19 -6.43
C ALA A 370 5.05 26.17 -7.50
N ALA A 371 5.55 25.00 -7.09
CA ALA A 371 5.99 23.95 -8.01
C ALA A 371 4.83 23.40 -8.85
N CYS A 372 3.66 23.17 -8.25
CA CYS A 372 2.50 22.69 -8.98
C CYS A 372 1.97 23.76 -9.96
N ALA A 373 1.96 25.04 -9.58
CA ALA A 373 1.59 26.13 -10.46
C ALA A 373 2.55 26.26 -11.65
N GLU A 374 3.87 26.19 -11.41
CA GLU A 374 4.90 26.21 -12.45
C GLU A 374 4.72 25.08 -13.47
N LEU A 375 4.44 23.86 -12.98
CA LEU A 375 4.28 22.68 -13.83
C LEU A 375 2.86 22.49 -14.39
N GLY A 376 1.91 23.34 -14.03
CA GLY A 376 0.50 23.20 -14.40
C GLY A 376 -0.16 21.91 -13.85
N LEU A 377 0.27 21.45 -12.67
CA LEU A 377 -0.24 20.23 -12.03
C LEU A 377 -1.36 20.58 -11.02
N PRO A 378 -2.47 19.81 -10.98
CA PRO A 378 -3.47 19.94 -9.92
C PRO A 378 -2.88 19.57 -8.56
N LEU A 379 -3.09 20.43 -7.56
CA LEU A 379 -2.62 20.23 -6.18
C LEU A 379 -3.80 20.00 -5.22
N ALA A 380 -3.83 18.82 -4.62
CA ALA A 380 -4.67 18.46 -3.49
C ALA A 380 -3.91 18.68 -2.18
N ASP A 381 -3.71 19.93 -1.79
CA ASP A 381 -3.22 20.28 -0.46
C ASP A 381 -4.34 20.03 0.58
N ALA A 382 -4.08 19.12 1.53
CA ALA A 382 -5.01 18.72 2.58
C ALA A 382 -4.99 19.60 3.82
N THR A 383 -4.08 20.58 3.90
CA THR A 383 -3.81 21.36 5.11
C THR A 383 -5.04 22.04 5.68
N ALA A 384 -5.72 22.88 4.89
CA ALA A 384 -6.91 23.60 5.36
C ALA A 384 -8.07 22.66 5.73
N ALA A 385 -8.20 21.53 5.02
CA ALA A 385 -9.23 20.55 5.29
C ALA A 385 -8.98 19.80 6.62
N LEU A 386 -7.71 19.48 6.90
CA LEU A 386 -7.30 18.87 8.15
C LEU A 386 -7.43 19.84 9.33
N GLU A 387 -6.99 21.10 9.17
CA GLU A 387 -7.17 22.15 10.19
C GLU A 387 -8.65 22.33 10.58
N ALA A 388 -9.54 22.36 9.58
CA ALA A 388 -10.97 22.45 9.82
C ALA A 388 -11.52 21.19 10.52
N ALA A 389 -11.05 20.00 10.15
CA ALA A 389 -11.49 18.74 10.74
C ALA A 389 -11.00 18.56 12.19
N GLU A 390 -9.83 19.12 12.54
CA GLU A 390 -9.31 19.11 13.89
C GLU A 390 -10.27 19.78 14.89
N ALA A 391 -11.05 20.77 14.47
CA ALA A 391 -12.07 21.40 15.32
C ALA A 391 -13.15 20.41 15.82
N VAL A 392 -13.35 19.29 15.12
CA VAL A 392 -14.31 18.25 15.50
C VAL A 392 -13.66 17.15 16.34
N GLY A 393 -12.43 16.74 16.00
CA GLY A 393 -11.73 15.67 16.68
C GLY A 393 -10.30 15.48 16.14
N PRO A 394 -9.44 14.70 16.82
CA PRO A 394 -8.07 14.48 16.37
C PRO A 394 -8.05 13.81 15.00
N GLN A 395 -7.25 14.33 14.07
CA GLN A 395 -7.06 13.74 12.73
C GLN A 395 -5.76 12.94 12.63
N TYR A 396 -4.88 13.03 13.63
CA TYR A 396 -3.62 12.30 13.72
C TYR A 396 -3.54 11.50 15.00
N TRP A 397 -2.72 10.45 14.97
CA TRP A 397 -2.17 9.83 16.16
C TRP A 397 -1.13 10.75 16.79
N ALA A 398 -1.17 10.88 18.11
CA ALA A 398 -0.41 11.92 18.80
C ALA A 398 1.09 11.61 18.81
N TYR A 399 1.48 10.35 19.01
CA TYR A 399 2.88 9.94 19.07
C TYR A 399 3.38 9.39 17.74
N ASP A 400 2.57 8.61 17.04
CA ASP A 400 2.94 8.04 15.74
C ASP A 400 3.03 9.10 14.64
N THR A 401 2.38 10.26 14.81
CA THR A 401 2.37 11.41 13.91
C THR A 401 1.72 11.18 12.53
N HIS A 402 1.30 9.96 12.21
CA HIS A 402 0.50 9.68 11.01
C HIS A 402 -0.98 10.04 11.22
N PRO A 403 -1.75 10.33 10.15
CA PRO A 403 -3.20 10.48 10.24
C PRO A 403 -3.86 9.22 10.82
N ASN A 404 -4.91 9.41 11.60
CA ASN A 404 -5.82 8.32 11.95
C ASN A 404 -6.87 8.12 10.85
N ALA A 405 -7.81 7.19 11.04
CA ALA A 405 -8.84 6.88 10.04
C ALA A 405 -9.69 8.09 9.63
N GLN A 406 -9.94 9.05 10.54
CA GLN A 406 -10.67 10.27 10.20
C GLN A 406 -9.82 11.20 9.32
N GLY A 407 -8.53 11.38 9.67
CA GLY A 407 -7.59 12.18 8.91
C GLY A 407 -7.37 11.63 7.50
N TYR A 408 -7.15 10.33 7.36
CA TYR A 408 -7.09 9.69 6.04
C TYR A 408 -8.36 9.91 5.21
N ALA A 409 -9.53 9.90 5.85
CA ALA A 409 -10.77 10.16 5.15
C ALA A 409 -10.90 11.63 4.69
N VAL A 410 -10.38 12.59 5.45
CA VAL A 410 -10.29 14.00 5.04
C VAL A 410 -9.37 14.15 3.83
N ILE A 411 -8.20 13.52 3.86
CA ILE A 411 -7.23 13.55 2.76
C ILE A 411 -7.84 12.93 1.49
N ALA A 412 -8.48 11.77 1.59
CA ALA A 412 -9.14 11.12 0.46
C ALA A 412 -10.24 11.99 -0.17
N ARG A 413 -11.05 12.67 0.64
CA ARG A 413 -12.07 13.62 0.14
C ARG A 413 -11.42 14.78 -0.60
N ARG A 414 -10.34 15.35 -0.07
CA ARG A 414 -9.62 16.45 -0.72
C ARG A 414 -9.02 16.04 -2.06
N ILE A 415 -8.39 14.86 -2.14
CA ILE A 415 -7.88 14.28 -3.38
C ILE A 415 -9.01 14.11 -4.39
N HIS A 416 -10.15 13.55 -3.96
CA HIS A 416 -11.30 13.32 -4.82
C HIS A 416 -11.88 14.61 -5.40
N GLU A 417 -12.02 15.66 -4.59
CA GLU A 417 -12.51 16.98 -5.04
C GLU A 417 -11.65 17.54 -6.19
N VAL A 418 -10.34 17.56 -6.01
CA VAL A 418 -9.39 18.05 -7.01
C VAL A 418 -9.38 17.14 -8.25
N TRP A 419 -9.45 15.83 -8.04
CA TRP A 419 -9.55 14.87 -9.14
C TRP A 419 -10.82 15.08 -9.99
N LYS A 420 -12.00 15.29 -9.38
CA LYS A 420 -13.23 15.57 -10.13
C LYS A 420 -13.11 16.83 -10.97
N GLN A 421 -12.54 17.90 -10.41
CA GLN A 421 -12.31 19.15 -11.15
C GLN A 421 -11.38 18.93 -12.34
N ALA A 422 -10.27 18.21 -12.14
CA ALA A 422 -9.31 17.92 -13.20
C ALA A 422 -9.88 17.01 -14.30
N VAL A 423 -10.75 16.07 -13.94
CA VAL A 423 -11.47 15.21 -14.89
C VAL A 423 -12.48 16.02 -15.71
N ALA A 424 -13.29 16.86 -15.05
CA ALA A 424 -14.34 17.65 -15.71
C ALA A 424 -13.78 18.71 -16.67
N GLY A 425 -12.60 19.28 -16.37
CA GLY A 425 -11.93 20.27 -17.21
C GLY A 425 -11.21 19.70 -18.44
N SER A 426 -11.20 18.38 -18.66
CA SER A 426 -10.51 17.74 -19.79
C SER A 426 -11.50 17.24 -20.84
N PRO A 427 -11.23 17.41 -22.16
CA PRO A 427 -12.04 16.78 -23.19
C PRO A 427 -12.00 15.24 -23.06
N PRO A 428 -13.07 14.52 -23.43
CA PRO A 428 -13.09 13.05 -23.40
C PRO A 428 -11.93 12.50 -24.24
N ARG A 429 -11.21 11.53 -23.68
CA ARG A 429 -10.06 10.90 -24.34
C ARG A 429 -10.56 10.24 -25.63
N ALA A 430 -9.95 10.56 -26.77
CA ALA A 430 -10.21 9.82 -27.99
C ALA A 430 -9.89 8.35 -27.73
N GLU A 431 -10.82 7.45 -28.06
CA GLU A 431 -10.60 6.02 -27.98
C GLU A 431 -9.31 5.69 -28.74
N ALA A 432 -8.37 5.04 -28.06
CA ALA A 432 -7.19 4.54 -28.74
C ALA A 432 -7.66 3.59 -29.85
N PRO A 433 -7.20 3.75 -31.10
CA PRO A 433 -7.58 2.84 -32.17
C PRO A 433 -7.21 1.40 -31.74
N PRO A 434 -8.05 0.40 -32.08
CA PRO A 434 -7.71 -0.99 -31.80
C PRO A 434 -6.33 -1.27 -32.37
N SER A 435 -5.45 -1.83 -31.53
CA SER A 435 -4.12 -2.26 -31.98
C SER A 435 -4.30 -3.32 -33.09
N PRO A 436 -3.50 -3.27 -34.16
CA PRO A 436 -3.64 -4.15 -35.33
C PRO A 436 -3.45 -5.63 -35.00
#